data_AF-A0A2P5DWM5-F1
#
_entry.id   AF-A0A2P5DWM5-F1
#
_cell.length_a   1.000
_cell.length_b   1.000
_cell.length_c   1.000
_cell.angle_alpha   90.00
_cell.angle_beta   90.00
_cell.angle_gamma   90.00
#
_symmetry.space_group_name_H-M   'P 1'
#
loop_
_entity.id
_entity.type
_entity.pdbx_description
1 polymer ?
#
loop_
_entity_poly.entity_id
_entity_poly.type
_entity_poly.pdbx_seq_one_letter_code
_entity_poly.pdbx_strand_id
1 'polypeptide(L)'
;MAIPEEKNLLLLSLTLLAILVGSMPRVSMAQTPCGSGSCAPGECCSKYGFCGKGEAYCGENCQAGPCTATTNGVSVANIVTPEFFRGIMNKATDPNCPGKNFYSREAFLSALNSYPRFGTTGAVDDSKREIAAFFAHATHETGCKKLLFPIPSSTYICKQL
;
A
#
# COMPACT_ATOMS: atom_id res chain seq x y z
N MET A 1 -64.27 -19.60 43.44
CA MET A 1 -64.46 -18.35 42.66
C MET A 1 -63.92 -17.23 43.56
N ALA A 2 -62.97 -16.35 43.25
CA ALA A 2 -62.39 -15.89 41.99
C ALA A 2 -61.06 -15.13 42.27
N ILE A 3 -60.04 -15.38 41.41
CA ILE A 3 -59.01 -14.48 40.81
C ILE A 3 -58.11 -13.60 41.72
N PRO A 4 -56.78 -13.90 41.75
CA PRO A 4 -55.78 -12.87 41.50
C PRO A 4 -54.82 -13.31 40.37
N GLU A 5 -55.31 -13.38 39.13
CA GLU A 5 -54.61 -13.98 37.98
C GLU A 5 -54.55 -13.06 36.73
N GLU A 6 -54.88 -11.76 36.86
CA GLU A 6 -54.81 -10.82 35.72
C GLU A 6 -53.49 -10.00 35.70
N LYS A 7 -53.04 -9.53 36.88
CA LYS A 7 -51.84 -8.67 36.96
C LYS A 7 -50.54 -9.43 36.71
N ASN A 8 -50.49 -10.69 37.14
CA ASN A 8 -49.30 -11.52 37.01
C ASN A 8 -49.11 -12.00 35.56
N LEU A 9 -50.21 -12.32 34.86
CA LEU A 9 -50.18 -12.68 33.44
C LEU A 9 -49.81 -11.49 32.55
N LEU A 10 -50.29 -10.28 32.88
CA LEU A 10 -49.85 -9.04 32.23
C LEU A 10 -48.37 -8.73 32.50
N LEU A 11 -47.88 -8.90 33.73
CA LEU A 11 -46.44 -8.73 34.02
C LEU A 11 -45.58 -9.74 33.26
N LEU A 12 -46.01 -11.00 33.20
CA LEU A 12 -45.27 -12.06 32.49
C LEU A 12 -45.21 -11.80 30.98
N SER A 13 -46.30 -11.31 30.37
CA SER A 13 -46.30 -10.96 28.94
C SER A 13 -45.44 -9.74 28.62
N LEU A 14 -45.44 -8.69 29.46
CA LEU A 14 -44.55 -7.52 29.27
C LEU A 14 -43.07 -7.89 29.42
N THR A 15 -42.72 -8.76 30.39
CA THR A 15 -41.33 -9.21 30.54
C THR A 15 -40.86 -10.06 29.36
N LEU A 16 -41.73 -10.91 28.82
CA LEU A 16 -41.41 -11.74 27.65
C LEU A 16 -41.20 -10.89 26.39
N LEU A 17 -42.02 -9.86 26.16
CA LEU A 17 -41.83 -8.91 25.06
C LEU A 17 -40.51 -8.13 25.20
N ALA A 18 -40.14 -7.69 26.42
CA ALA A 18 -38.91 -6.95 26.65
C ALA A 18 -37.65 -7.80 26.35
N ILE A 19 -37.70 -9.10 26.67
CA ILE A 19 -36.60 -10.04 26.36
C ILE A 19 -36.48 -10.26 24.85
N LEU A 20 -37.60 -10.42 24.13
CA LEU A 20 -37.62 -10.61 22.67
C LEU A 20 -37.10 -9.40 21.87
N VAL A 21 -37.31 -8.17 22.38
CA VAL A 21 -36.82 -6.94 21.72
C VAL A 21 -35.37 -6.60 22.13
N GLY A 22 -34.94 -7.01 23.34
CA GLY A 22 -33.58 -6.77 23.84
C GLY A 22 -32.50 -7.70 23.28
N SER A 23 -32.89 -8.78 22.58
CA SER A 23 -31.97 -9.77 22.02
C SER A 23 -31.60 -9.56 20.55
N MET A 24 -31.85 -8.38 19.97
CA MET A 24 -31.28 -8.07 18.64
C MET A 24 -29.76 -7.97 18.78
N PRO A 25 -28.96 -8.85 18.14
CA PRO A 25 -27.53 -8.61 18.05
C PRO A 25 -27.36 -7.26 17.37
N ARG A 26 -26.59 -6.36 18.00
CA ARG A 26 -26.14 -5.14 17.34
C ARG A 26 -25.55 -5.58 16.00
N VAL A 27 -26.08 -5.08 14.90
CA VAL A 27 -25.49 -5.28 13.58
C VAL A 27 -24.09 -4.69 13.69
N SER A 28 -23.09 -5.54 13.95
CA SER A 28 -21.71 -5.22 13.70
C SER A 28 -21.68 -4.89 12.22
N MET A 29 -21.42 -3.61 11.91
CA MET A 29 -21.27 -3.13 10.54
C MET A 29 -20.48 -4.20 9.80
N ALA A 30 -21.10 -4.81 8.78
CA ALA A 30 -20.39 -5.72 7.90
C ALA A 30 -19.15 -4.95 7.46
N GLN A 31 -17.98 -5.36 7.96
CA GLN A 31 -16.73 -4.71 7.60
C GLN A 31 -16.60 -4.97 6.12
N THR A 32 -16.93 -3.98 5.29
CA THR A 32 -16.91 -4.12 3.83
C THR A 32 -15.52 -4.63 3.49
N PRO A 33 -15.41 -5.86 2.95
CA PRO A 33 -14.11 -6.38 2.60
C PRO A 33 -13.53 -5.44 1.54
N CYS A 34 -12.34 -4.91 1.75
CA CYS A 34 -11.71 -4.00 0.78
C CYS A 34 -11.20 -4.72 -0.49
N GLY A 35 -11.63 -5.98 -0.70
CA GLY A 35 -11.38 -6.77 -1.91
C GLY A 35 -12.18 -6.33 -3.14
N SER A 36 -13.19 -5.45 -3.00
CA SER A 36 -13.95 -4.90 -4.13
C SER A 36 -14.39 -3.43 -3.98
N GLY A 37 -13.95 -2.73 -2.91
CA GLY A 37 -14.30 -1.33 -2.67
C GLY A 37 -13.30 -0.58 -1.78
N SER A 38 -13.31 0.75 -1.88
CA SER A 38 -12.47 1.64 -1.07
C SER A 38 -13.02 1.79 0.35
N CYS A 39 -12.15 1.76 1.36
CA CYS A 39 -12.51 2.04 2.74
C CYS A 39 -13.00 3.50 2.94
N ALA A 40 -13.62 3.79 4.09
CA ALA A 40 -14.01 5.16 4.41
C ALA A 40 -12.79 6.11 4.41
N PRO A 41 -12.98 7.42 4.18
CA PRO A 41 -11.87 8.37 4.16
C PRO A 41 -11.00 8.30 5.41
N GLY A 42 -9.69 8.08 5.22
CA GLY A 42 -8.72 7.96 6.31
C GLY A 42 -8.72 6.60 7.03
N GLU A 43 -9.38 5.58 6.49
CA GLU A 43 -9.25 4.20 6.93
C GLU A 43 -8.30 3.40 6.04
N CYS A 44 -7.66 2.41 6.64
CA CYS A 44 -6.75 1.49 6.00
C CYS A 44 -7.44 0.16 5.70
N CYS A 45 -7.08 -0.43 4.57
CA CYS A 45 -7.39 -1.81 4.24
C CYS A 45 -6.30 -2.71 4.79
N SER A 46 -6.61 -3.50 5.81
CA SER A 46 -5.66 -4.42 6.42
C SER A 46 -5.17 -5.48 5.43
N LYS A 47 -4.07 -6.14 5.77
CA LYS A 47 -3.56 -7.29 4.98
C LYS A 47 -4.57 -8.42 4.81
N TYR A 48 -5.59 -8.49 5.67
CA TYR A 48 -6.65 -9.49 5.65
C TYR A 48 -7.91 -9.01 4.93
N GLY A 49 -7.90 -7.81 4.33
CA GLY A 49 -9.02 -7.28 3.57
C GLY A 49 -10.10 -6.61 4.43
N PHE A 50 -9.77 -6.09 5.61
CA PHE A 50 -10.74 -5.39 6.48
C PHE A 50 -10.40 -3.90 6.61
N CYS A 51 -11.42 -3.05 6.58
CA CYS A 51 -11.27 -1.60 6.80
C CYS A 51 -11.21 -1.24 8.29
N GLY A 52 -10.32 -0.32 8.65
CA GLY A 52 -10.25 0.26 9.99
C GLY A 52 -9.08 1.21 10.19
N LYS A 53 -8.82 1.58 11.45
CA LYS A 53 -7.75 2.50 11.85
C LYS A 53 -6.82 1.84 12.87
N GLY A 54 -5.59 2.36 12.97
CA GLY A 54 -4.58 1.86 13.89
C GLY A 54 -3.73 0.74 13.29
N GLU A 55 -2.70 0.31 14.03
CA GLU A 55 -1.65 -0.60 13.53
C GLU A 55 -2.19 -1.93 12.98
N ALA A 56 -3.26 -2.49 13.56
CA ALA A 56 -3.85 -3.74 13.06
C ALA A 56 -4.42 -3.63 11.63
N TYR A 57 -4.78 -2.41 11.19
CA TYR A 57 -5.36 -2.14 9.88
C TYR A 57 -4.38 -1.42 8.96
N CYS A 58 -3.67 -0.43 9.50
CA CYS A 58 -2.73 0.41 8.78
C CYS A 58 -1.30 -0.14 8.79
N GLY A 59 -1.00 -1.16 9.59
CA GLY A 59 0.33 -1.71 9.79
C GLY A 59 0.90 -2.45 8.59
N GLU A 60 1.80 -3.38 8.88
CA GLU A 60 2.50 -4.15 7.85
C GLU A 60 1.54 -4.85 6.88
N ASN A 61 1.83 -4.69 5.59
CA ASN A 61 1.07 -5.28 4.48
C ASN A 61 -0.38 -4.77 4.35
N CYS A 62 -0.68 -3.59 4.91
CA CYS A 62 -1.88 -2.84 4.56
C CYS A 62 -1.97 -2.65 3.02
N GLN A 63 -3.13 -2.94 2.44
CA GLN A 63 -3.35 -3.04 1.00
C GLN A 63 -3.73 -1.68 0.37
N ALA A 64 -4.38 -0.80 1.14
CA ALA A 64 -4.88 0.50 0.67
C ALA A 64 -5.13 1.47 1.84
N GLY A 65 -5.22 2.78 1.55
CA GLY A 65 -5.42 3.82 2.56
C GLY A 65 -4.11 4.36 3.14
N PRO A 66 -4.15 5.10 4.27
CA PRO A 66 -2.96 5.69 4.90
C PRO A 66 -2.14 4.64 5.66
N CYS A 67 -1.66 3.62 4.96
CA CYS A 67 -0.84 2.55 5.52
C CYS A 67 0.44 3.10 6.14
N THR A 68 0.74 2.71 7.38
CA THR A 68 2.04 2.91 8.00
C THR A 68 3.04 1.97 7.34
N ALA A 69 3.92 2.53 6.51
CA ALA A 69 5.02 1.78 5.95
C ALA A 69 6.06 1.50 7.03
N THR A 70 6.25 0.23 7.43
CA THR A 70 7.46 -0.19 8.16
C THR A 70 8.64 -0.08 7.21
N THR A 71 9.20 1.13 7.11
CA THR A 71 10.35 1.40 6.25
C THR A 71 11.64 0.99 6.95
N ASN A 72 12.62 0.57 6.19
CA ASN A 72 13.97 0.27 6.68
C ASN A 72 14.81 1.54 6.96
N GLY A 73 14.19 2.71 7.05
CA GLY A 73 14.87 4.01 7.25
C GLY A 73 15.66 4.51 6.04
N VAL A 74 15.62 3.81 4.90
CA VAL A 74 16.31 4.23 3.68
C VAL A 74 15.56 5.40 3.03
N SER A 75 16.32 6.43 2.66
CA SER A 75 15.82 7.50 1.79
C SER A 75 16.14 7.17 0.33
N VAL A 76 15.09 6.93 -0.47
CA VAL A 76 15.24 6.74 -1.93
C VAL A 76 15.90 7.95 -2.58
N ALA A 77 15.64 9.17 -2.07
CA ALA A 77 16.28 10.39 -2.57
C ALA A 77 17.81 10.39 -2.36
N ASN A 78 18.31 9.72 -1.31
CA ASN A 78 19.74 9.59 -1.05
C ASN A 78 20.40 8.49 -1.91
N ILE A 79 19.64 7.46 -2.31
CA ILE A 79 20.14 6.43 -3.24
C ILE A 79 20.12 6.97 -4.68
N VAL A 80 19.01 7.58 -5.08
CA VAL A 80 18.83 8.17 -6.41
C VAL A 80 19.31 9.63 -6.34
N THR A 81 20.62 9.83 -6.30
CA THR A 81 21.21 11.18 -6.34
C THR A 81 21.00 11.84 -7.71
N PRO A 82 21.13 13.17 -7.82
CA PRO A 82 21.12 13.85 -9.11
C PRO A 82 22.13 13.27 -10.10
N GLU A 83 23.33 12.92 -9.64
CA GLU A 83 24.40 12.34 -10.45
C GLU A 83 24.03 10.94 -10.93
N PHE A 84 23.46 10.11 -10.05
CA PHE A 84 22.97 8.77 -10.41
C PHE A 84 21.86 8.84 -11.45
N PHE A 85 20.84 9.69 -11.23
CA PHE A 85 19.72 9.86 -12.15
C PHE A 85 20.18 10.37 -13.51
N ARG A 86 21.02 11.41 -13.54
CA ARG A 86 21.63 11.90 -14.78
C ARG A 86 22.51 10.85 -15.45
N GLY A 87 23.20 10.03 -14.67
CA GLY A 87 24.00 8.91 -15.14
C GLY A 87 23.15 7.91 -15.94
N ILE A 88 21.95 7.57 -15.45
CA ILE A 88 20.99 6.73 -16.17
C ILE A 88 20.53 7.39 -17.47
N MET A 89 20.14 8.67 -17.41
CA MET A 89 19.65 9.41 -18.59
C MET A 89 20.72 9.60 -19.67
N ASN A 90 21.99 9.75 -19.28
CA ASN A 90 23.11 9.89 -20.21
C ASN A 90 23.50 8.57 -20.89
N LYS A 91 23.03 7.43 -20.39
CA LYS A 91 23.18 6.13 -21.07
C LYS A 91 22.19 5.95 -22.22
N ALA A 92 21.23 6.86 -22.39
CA ALA A 92 20.49 6.96 -23.63
C ALA A 92 21.44 7.26 -24.78
N THR A 93 21.69 6.23 -25.60
CA THR A 93 22.63 6.28 -26.73
C THR A 93 22.17 7.25 -27.83
N ASP A 94 20.87 7.60 -27.85
CA ASP A 94 20.31 8.57 -28.77
C ASP A 94 20.28 9.98 -28.16
N PRO A 95 21.05 10.95 -28.69
CA PRO A 95 20.96 12.35 -28.26
C PRO A 95 19.60 12.99 -28.53
N ASN A 96 18.80 12.44 -29.45
CA ASN A 96 17.46 12.91 -29.82
C ASN A 96 16.33 12.10 -29.15
N CYS A 97 16.65 11.24 -28.18
CA CYS A 97 15.65 10.55 -27.36
C CYS A 97 14.61 11.55 -26.81
N PRO A 98 13.33 11.47 -27.20
CA PRO A 98 12.29 12.38 -26.70
C PRO A 98 12.15 12.34 -25.18
N GLY A 99 12.49 11.19 -24.58
CA GLY A 99 12.47 10.97 -23.13
C GLY A 99 13.48 11.79 -22.33
N LYS A 100 14.56 12.32 -22.94
CA LYS A 100 15.64 13.02 -22.19
C LYS A 100 15.16 14.26 -21.42
N ASN A 101 14.18 14.97 -21.96
CA ASN A 101 13.61 16.17 -21.34
C ASN A 101 12.27 15.89 -20.63
N PHE A 102 11.76 14.67 -20.73
CA PHE A 102 10.48 14.28 -20.16
C PHE A 102 10.64 13.70 -18.75
N TYR A 103 11.69 12.90 -18.50
CA TYR A 103 11.94 12.31 -17.19
C TYR A 103 12.88 13.19 -16.35
N SER A 104 12.38 13.71 -15.23
CA SER A 104 13.18 14.44 -14.24
C SER A 104 13.25 13.71 -12.90
N ARG A 105 14.33 13.94 -12.15
CA ARG A 105 14.51 13.37 -10.82
C ARG A 105 13.42 13.86 -9.87
N GLU A 106 13.03 15.11 -10.01
CA GLU A 106 12.02 15.78 -9.20
C GLU A 106 10.65 15.13 -9.42
N ALA A 107 10.28 14.85 -10.67
CA ALA A 107 9.05 14.14 -10.99
C ALA A 107 9.06 12.70 -10.43
N PHE A 108 10.20 12.00 -10.54
CA PHE A 108 10.38 10.68 -9.94
C PHE A 108 10.20 10.71 -8.41
N LEU A 109 10.85 11.63 -7.70
CA LEU A 109 10.72 11.75 -6.25
C LEU A 109 9.31 12.19 -5.82
N SER A 110 8.65 13.04 -6.60
CA SER A 110 7.26 13.43 -6.34
C SER A 110 6.32 12.24 -6.48
N ALA A 111 6.57 11.32 -7.40
CA ALA A 111 5.77 10.11 -7.56
C ALA A 111 5.86 9.17 -6.33
N LEU A 112 6.98 9.18 -5.61
CA LEU A 112 7.17 8.37 -4.39
C LEU A 112 6.18 8.71 -3.28
N ASN A 113 5.60 9.91 -3.27
CA ASN A 113 4.55 10.30 -2.32
C ASN A 113 3.32 9.37 -2.42
N SER A 114 3.08 8.78 -3.59
CA SER A 114 1.99 7.81 -3.81
C SER A 114 2.40 6.37 -3.50
N TYR A 115 3.71 6.09 -3.37
CA TYR A 115 4.26 4.74 -3.22
C TYR A 115 5.25 4.68 -2.04
N PRO A 116 4.80 4.86 -0.79
CA PRO A 116 5.68 4.98 0.38
C PRO A 116 6.52 3.73 0.70
N ARG A 117 6.18 2.57 0.10
CA ARG A 117 6.89 1.29 0.27
C ARG A 117 7.98 1.06 -0.77
N PHE A 118 7.98 1.83 -1.86
CA PHE A 118 8.92 1.66 -2.96
C PHE A 118 10.34 1.94 -2.51
N GLY A 119 11.24 0.97 -2.67
CA GLY A 119 12.66 1.12 -2.31
C GLY A 119 12.90 1.30 -0.81
N THR A 120 11.92 0.99 0.04
CA THR A 120 12.02 1.17 1.52
C THR A 120 11.66 -0.11 2.29
N THR A 121 11.56 -1.25 1.59
CA THR A 121 11.17 -2.53 2.17
C THR A 121 12.37 -3.48 2.24
N GLY A 122 12.48 -4.26 3.31
CA GLY A 122 13.55 -5.26 3.48
C GLY A 122 14.89 -4.64 3.91
N ALA A 123 15.99 -5.31 3.59
CA ALA A 123 17.34 -4.80 3.87
C ALA A 123 17.70 -3.62 2.95
N VAL A 124 18.73 -2.86 3.30
CA VAL A 124 19.21 -1.73 2.49
C VAL A 124 19.60 -2.17 1.06
N ASP A 125 20.12 -3.39 0.91
CA ASP A 125 20.46 -3.92 -0.41
C ASP A 125 19.22 -4.35 -1.21
N ASP A 126 18.09 -4.64 -0.55
CA ASP A 126 16.81 -4.86 -1.21
C ASP A 126 16.28 -3.55 -1.81
N SER A 127 16.37 -2.44 -1.07
CA SER A 127 16.05 -1.10 -1.57
C SER A 127 16.83 -0.75 -2.84
N LYS A 128 18.16 -0.96 -2.82
CA LYS A 128 19.00 -0.69 -4.02
C LYS A 128 18.62 -1.58 -5.19
N ARG A 129 18.32 -2.86 -4.94
CA ARG A 129 17.94 -3.83 -5.97
C ARG A 129 16.59 -3.47 -6.59
N GLU A 130 15.60 -3.08 -5.79
CA GLU A 130 14.29 -2.65 -6.26
C GLU A 130 14.39 -1.39 -7.14
N ILE A 131 15.13 -0.38 -6.68
CA ILE A 131 15.37 0.86 -7.43
C ILE A 131 16.09 0.56 -8.76
N ALA A 132 17.12 -0.30 -8.75
CA ALA A 132 17.83 -0.67 -9.95
C ALA A 132 16.94 -1.44 -10.95
N ALA A 133 16.14 -2.39 -10.46
CA ALA A 133 15.19 -3.14 -11.28
C ALA A 133 14.15 -2.23 -11.94
N PHE A 134 13.61 -1.26 -11.19
CA PHE A 134 12.67 -0.27 -11.73
C PHE A 134 13.28 0.51 -12.90
N PHE A 135 14.46 1.11 -12.73
CA PHE A 135 15.10 1.87 -13.81
C PHE A 135 15.52 0.99 -14.99
N ALA A 136 15.95 -0.25 -14.74
CA ALA A 136 16.26 -1.20 -15.81
C ALA A 136 15.01 -1.50 -16.66
N HIS A 137 13.85 -1.70 -16.03
CA HIS A 137 12.61 -1.97 -16.75
C HIS A 137 12.09 -0.72 -17.48
N ALA A 138 12.04 0.43 -16.80
CA ALA A 138 11.58 1.69 -17.40
C ALA A 138 12.40 2.08 -18.64
N THR A 139 13.73 1.90 -18.62
CA THR A 139 14.59 2.19 -19.78
C THR A 139 14.48 1.17 -20.90
N HIS A 140 14.16 -0.10 -20.59
CA HIS A 140 13.89 -1.10 -21.61
C HIS A 140 12.64 -0.73 -22.41
N GLU A 141 11.55 -0.39 -21.71
CA GLU A 141 10.26 -0.06 -22.30
C GLU A 141 10.28 1.28 -23.05
N THR A 142 11.01 2.28 -22.54
CA THR A 142 11.03 3.64 -23.13
C THR A 142 12.04 3.84 -24.25
N GLY A 143 12.75 2.77 -24.66
CA GLY A 143 13.46 2.72 -25.94
C GLY A 143 14.77 3.51 -26.04
N CYS A 144 15.14 4.31 -25.04
CA CYS A 144 16.40 5.08 -25.04
C CYS A 144 17.58 4.22 -24.53
N LYS A 145 17.78 3.06 -25.17
CA LYS A 145 18.60 1.93 -24.70
C LYS A 145 20.10 2.28 -24.62
N LYS A 146 20.71 2.06 -23.44
CA LYS A 146 21.81 1.11 -23.13
C LYS A 146 22.33 1.30 -21.68
N LEU A 147 21.57 0.85 -20.67
CA LEU A 147 22.02 0.88 -19.27
C LEU A 147 23.08 -0.21 -19.01
N LEU A 148 24.34 0.20 -18.85
CA LEU A 148 25.35 -0.62 -18.16
C LEU A 148 25.37 -0.14 -16.71
N PHE A 149 24.71 -0.87 -15.80
CA PHE A 149 24.76 -0.58 -14.37
C PHE A 149 26.16 -0.95 -13.82
N PRO A 150 26.89 -0.03 -13.19
CA PRO A 150 28.01 -0.38 -12.33
C PRO A 150 27.46 -0.72 -10.94
N ILE A 151 26.92 -1.93 -10.77
CA ILE A 151 26.68 -2.48 -9.43
C ILE A 151 27.97 -3.16 -8.97
N PRO A 152 28.63 -2.71 -7.88
CA PRO A 152 29.76 -3.42 -7.34
C PRO A 152 29.22 -4.67 -6.63
N SER A 153 29.71 -5.82 -7.09
CA SER A 153 29.48 -7.16 -6.57
C SER A 153 28.21 -7.88 -7.04
N SER A 154 28.47 -8.84 -7.95
CA SER A 154 27.76 -10.11 -8.13
C SER A 154 26.25 -10.06 -8.37
N THR A 155 25.84 -10.01 -9.64
CA THR A 155 25.01 -11.07 -10.28
C THR A 155 24.58 -10.62 -11.69
N TYR A 156 24.80 -11.52 -12.64
CA TYR A 156 24.62 -11.41 -14.08
C TYR A 156 23.16 -11.22 -14.55
N ILE A 157 22.51 -10.09 -14.27
CA ILE A 157 21.12 -9.87 -14.72
C ILE A 157 21.01 -9.50 -16.21
N CYS A 158 22.09 -9.10 -16.89
CA CYS A 158 22.07 -8.89 -18.34
C CYS A 158 22.95 -9.89 -19.09
N LYS A 159 22.57 -11.17 -19.08
CA LYS A 159 22.89 -12.08 -20.18
C LYS A 159 21.64 -12.85 -20.58
N GLN A 160 20.72 -12.18 -21.28
CA GLN A 160 19.90 -12.75 -22.35
C GLN A 160 18.90 -11.70 -22.84
N LEU A 161 19.16 -11.13 -24.01
CA LEU A 161 18.36 -11.22 -25.24
C LEU A 161 19.13 -10.48 -26.34
#